data_AF-A0AAD9S5E7-F1
#
_entry.id   AF-A0AAD9S5E7-F1
#
_cell.length_a   1.000
_cell.length_b   1.000
_cell.length_c   1.000
_cell.angle_alpha   90.00
_cell.angle_beta   90.00
_cell.angle_gamma   90.00
#
_symmetry.space_group_name_H-M   'P 1'
#
loop_
_entity.id
_entity.type
_entity.pdbx_description
1 polymer ?
#
loop_
_entity_poly.entity_id
_entity_poly.type
_entity_poly.pdbx_seq_one_letter_code
_entity_poly.pdbx_strand_id
1 'polypeptide(L)'
;MHYQALLVAYFSATAAGLPLFSKNTRQSLPGLGSGTGTGTGIPSLPSGLPGLGGDGTGSGILPIPSGLLGGLGGSGTGSGSLPIPTGLLGGLGGGSGTPALPTGLPGLGGDSTGSGLDLSGLLGGTSTGTSDTAADTADTSTSANTAAAAADCNAVTVIFARGTTEAGTLGSVVGPGLQKALGSSATVTGVAYAADAGGIATEISPSGGAGTQAMVKAVQSALSSCPDTQIVLSGYSQGAMLVHNTMNNLASAQAGKVKAAVTFGDPFVGQAVKGIPDGAFKSYCASGDTVCSSGVASSPSSGGTTSASAMGHLGYGSDTSAAATFIKSKVAA
;
A
#
# COMPACT_ATOMS: atom_id res chain seq x y z
N MET A 1 -2.02 -18.38 15.32
CA MET A 1 -3.04 -17.66 14.53
C MET A 1 -3.59 -16.41 15.21
N HIS A 2 -3.85 -16.38 16.54
CA HIS A 2 -4.38 -15.17 17.22
C HIS A 2 -3.37 -14.02 17.40
N TYR A 3 -2.07 -14.30 17.37
CA TYR A 3 -1.01 -13.28 17.55
C TYR A 3 -0.83 -12.33 16.34
N GLN A 4 -1.19 -12.79 15.14
CA GLN A 4 -1.01 -12.05 13.88
C GLN A 4 -2.01 -10.88 13.73
N ALA A 5 -3.27 -11.10 14.12
CA ALA A 5 -4.29 -10.04 14.14
C ALA A 5 -3.98 -8.99 15.22
N LEU A 6 -3.41 -9.41 16.35
CA LEU A 6 -2.97 -8.48 17.40
C LEU A 6 -1.81 -7.60 16.95
N LEU A 7 -0.81 -8.13 16.22
CA LEU A 7 0.33 -7.33 15.79
C LEU A 7 -0.06 -6.25 14.77
N VAL A 8 -0.93 -6.59 13.81
CA VAL A 8 -1.45 -5.60 12.83
C VAL A 8 -2.31 -4.56 13.55
N ALA A 9 -3.21 -4.96 14.44
CA ALA A 9 -4.02 -4.03 15.23
C ALA A 9 -3.18 -3.15 16.19
N TYR A 10 -2.11 -3.70 16.78
CA TYR A 10 -1.23 -3.00 17.73
C TYR A 10 -0.38 -1.93 17.04
N PHE A 11 0.09 -2.19 15.82
CA PHE A 11 0.80 -1.19 15.01
C PHE A 11 -0.16 -0.13 14.41
N SER A 12 -1.40 -0.51 14.05
CA SER A 12 -2.42 0.47 13.62
C SER A 12 -2.85 1.42 14.75
N ALA A 13 -2.88 0.96 16.01
CA ALA A 13 -3.26 1.79 17.16
C ALA A 13 -2.20 2.84 17.53
N THR A 14 -0.92 2.60 17.25
CA THR A 14 0.19 3.52 17.59
C THR A 14 0.34 4.67 16.57
N ALA A 15 -0.14 4.51 15.34
CA ALA A 15 -0.12 5.57 14.32
C ALA A 15 -1.21 6.65 14.52
N ALA A 16 -2.27 6.35 15.27
CA ALA A 16 -3.38 7.28 15.54
C ALA A 16 -3.08 8.31 16.66
N GLY A 17 -1.90 8.24 17.29
CA GLY A 17 -1.56 9.01 18.49
C GLY A 17 -0.73 10.29 18.30
N LEU A 18 -0.36 10.68 17.07
CA LEU A 18 0.43 11.91 16.87
C LEU A 18 -0.48 13.14 16.67
N PRO A 19 -0.34 14.20 17.48
CA PRO A 19 -1.13 15.42 17.30
C PRO A 19 -0.68 16.18 16.05
N LEU A 20 -1.59 16.33 15.09
CA LEU A 20 -1.43 17.22 13.95
C LEU A 20 -1.44 18.67 14.44
N PHE A 21 -0.29 19.36 14.32
CA PHE A 21 -0.17 20.79 14.53
C PHE A 21 -0.98 21.54 13.46
N SER A 22 -2.11 22.12 13.86
CA SER A 22 -2.94 22.98 13.01
C SER A 22 -2.25 24.33 12.80
N LYS A 23 -1.76 24.59 11.58
CA LYS A 23 -1.38 25.93 11.11
C LYS A 23 -2.40 26.42 10.09
N ASN A 24 -3.34 27.28 10.50
CA ASN A 24 -3.74 28.46 9.72
C ASN A 24 -4.75 29.32 10.48
N THR A 25 -4.30 30.47 10.97
CA THR A 25 -5.16 31.64 11.13
C THR A 25 -4.46 32.79 10.41
N ARG A 26 -4.90 33.08 9.17
CA ARG A 26 -4.60 34.36 8.51
C ARG A 26 -5.51 35.41 9.15
N GLN A 27 -4.95 36.29 9.97
CA GLN A 27 -5.61 37.54 10.35
C GLN A 27 -5.16 38.65 9.38
N SER A 28 -6.14 39.25 8.71
CA SER A 28 -5.99 40.49 7.94
C SER A 28 -5.67 41.65 8.88
N LEU A 29 -4.59 42.39 8.56
CA LEU A 29 -4.32 43.72 9.10
C LEU A 29 -5.12 44.78 8.31
N PRO A 30 -5.87 45.69 8.96
CA PRO A 30 -6.25 46.96 8.38
C PRO A 30 -5.22 48.05 8.72
N GLY A 31 -4.97 48.93 7.76
CA GLY A 31 -3.97 50.00 7.83
C GLY A 31 -4.28 51.12 8.83
N LEU A 32 -3.21 51.74 9.32
CA LEU A 32 -3.24 52.96 10.12
C LEU A 32 -3.47 54.18 9.21
N GLY A 33 -4.56 54.91 9.47
CA GLY A 33 -4.84 56.25 8.95
C GLY A 33 -5.05 57.23 10.11
N SER A 34 -4.43 58.41 9.99
CA SER A 34 -4.50 59.55 10.93
C SER A 34 -5.87 60.24 10.97
N GLY A 35 -6.25 60.85 12.11
CA GLY A 35 -7.23 61.96 12.11
C GLY A 35 -8.12 62.16 13.35
N THR A 36 -7.69 63.04 14.26
CA THR A 36 -8.43 64.12 14.98
C THR A 36 -9.93 63.99 15.37
N GLY A 37 -10.21 63.89 16.68
CA GLY A 37 -10.78 64.97 17.53
C GLY A 37 -12.28 65.37 17.50
N THR A 38 -12.83 65.55 18.72
CA THR A 38 -14.09 66.24 19.17
C THR A 38 -15.41 65.42 19.04
N GLY A 39 -16.34 65.34 20.00
CA GLY A 39 -16.52 65.87 21.35
C GLY A 39 -17.90 65.45 21.93
N THR A 40 -17.97 65.39 23.27
CA THR A 40 -19.12 65.59 24.20
C THR A 40 -20.44 64.79 24.07
N GLY A 41 -20.81 64.10 25.16
CA GLY A 41 -22.19 63.71 25.46
C GLY A 41 -22.34 62.70 26.63
N ILE A 42 -22.53 63.21 27.85
CA ILE A 42 -23.14 62.53 29.03
C ILE A 42 -24.59 63.06 29.18
N PRO A 43 -25.52 62.53 30.02
CA PRO A 43 -25.36 61.57 31.14
C PRO A 43 -26.48 60.51 31.31
N SER A 44 -26.31 59.57 32.26
CA SER A 44 -27.20 59.36 33.44
C SER A 44 -27.28 57.89 33.91
N LEU A 45 -26.90 57.68 35.17
CA LEU A 45 -27.16 56.51 36.02
C LEU A 45 -28.55 56.70 36.72
N PRO A 46 -29.20 55.66 37.31
CA PRO A 46 -28.79 55.22 38.65
C PRO A 46 -28.98 53.72 39.02
N SER A 47 -28.04 53.26 39.86
CA SER A 47 -28.15 52.54 41.14
C SER A 47 -29.29 51.54 41.45
N GLY A 48 -28.91 50.35 41.94
CA GLY A 48 -29.75 49.47 42.77
C GLY A 48 -29.15 48.10 43.11
N LEU A 49 -28.33 48.01 44.17
CA LEU A 49 -28.16 46.82 45.04
C LEU A 49 -29.07 47.01 46.29
N PRO A 50 -29.30 46.05 47.23
CA PRO A 50 -28.57 44.80 47.55
C PRO A 50 -29.43 43.56 47.96
N GLY A 51 -28.80 42.41 48.29
CA GLY A 51 -29.26 41.59 49.45
C GLY A 51 -29.34 40.05 49.36
N LEU A 52 -28.29 39.37 49.85
CA LEU A 52 -28.22 38.20 50.77
C LEU A 52 -29.36 37.14 50.90
N GLY A 53 -28.95 35.86 50.88
CA GLY A 53 -29.24 34.89 51.96
C GLY A 53 -29.98 33.57 51.60
N GLY A 54 -29.46 32.42 52.08
CA GLY A 54 -30.29 31.26 52.44
C GLY A 54 -29.76 29.85 52.09
N ASP A 55 -29.15 29.17 53.06
CA ASP A 55 -28.92 27.72 53.11
C ASP A 55 -30.22 26.92 53.34
N GLY A 56 -30.28 25.67 52.87
CA GLY A 56 -31.37 24.74 53.16
C GLY A 56 -30.96 23.26 53.04
N THR A 57 -30.92 22.58 54.17
CA THR A 57 -30.69 21.14 54.37
C THR A 57 -31.95 20.30 54.12
N GLY A 58 -31.79 19.03 53.74
CA GLY A 58 -32.91 18.08 53.65
C GLY A 58 -32.47 16.62 53.46
N SER A 59 -32.39 15.89 54.57
CA SER A 59 -32.17 14.44 54.64
C SER A 59 -33.47 13.65 54.36
N GLY A 60 -33.36 12.51 53.66
CA GLY A 60 -34.48 11.62 53.32
C GLY A 60 -34.06 10.14 53.19
N ILE A 61 -33.87 9.51 54.36
CA ILE A 61 -34.11 8.12 54.81
C ILE A 61 -34.49 7.01 53.77
N LEU A 62 -33.80 5.87 53.92
CA LEU A 62 -33.97 4.52 53.32
C LEU A 62 -35.28 3.80 53.69
N PRO A 63 -35.60 2.66 53.03
CA PRO A 63 -35.38 1.37 53.72
C PRO A 63 -34.87 0.18 52.85
N ILE A 64 -33.89 -0.55 53.43
CA ILE A 64 -33.68 -2.02 53.61
C ILE A 64 -34.10 -3.03 52.51
N PRO A 65 -33.26 -4.07 52.30
CA PRO A 65 -33.74 -5.43 52.63
C PRO A 65 -32.76 -6.24 53.51
N SER A 66 -33.34 -7.01 54.44
CA SER A 66 -32.66 -7.91 55.38
C SER A 66 -32.80 -9.37 54.96
N GLY A 67 -31.74 -10.14 55.21
CA GLY A 67 -31.75 -11.60 55.40
C GLY A 67 -30.77 -12.32 54.48
N LEU A 68 -30.01 -13.33 54.90
CA LEU A 68 -29.65 -13.88 56.21
C LEU A 68 -28.43 -14.81 56.00
N LEU A 69 -27.62 -14.89 57.05
CA LEU A 69 -26.37 -15.57 57.33
C LEU A 69 -26.36 -17.12 57.19
N GLY A 70 -25.22 -17.73 56.80
CA GLY A 70 -24.78 -19.03 57.35
C GLY A 70 -23.94 -19.99 56.48
N GLY A 71 -22.72 -20.34 56.96
CA GLY A 71 -21.94 -21.57 56.63
C GLY A 71 -20.76 -21.36 55.66
N LEU A 72 -19.48 -21.27 56.03
CA LEU A 72 -18.55 -22.13 56.78
C LEU A 72 -18.11 -23.44 56.05
N GLY A 73 -16.84 -23.46 55.59
CA GLY A 73 -16.03 -24.68 55.46
C GLY A 73 -15.62 -25.11 54.05
N GLY A 74 -14.32 -25.38 53.85
CA GLY A 74 -13.86 -26.32 52.82
C GLY A 74 -12.60 -25.94 52.04
N SER A 75 -11.42 -26.24 52.59
CA SER A 75 -10.16 -26.31 51.89
C SER A 75 -10.15 -27.44 50.84
N GLY A 76 -9.54 -27.20 49.67
CA GLY A 76 -9.33 -28.24 48.66
C GLY A 76 -8.10 -27.93 47.80
N THR A 77 -6.95 -28.45 48.20
CA THR A 77 -5.74 -28.55 47.37
C THR A 77 -5.89 -29.73 46.42
N GLY A 78 -6.05 -29.45 45.12
CA GLY A 78 -6.09 -30.45 44.06
C GLY A 78 -4.79 -30.48 43.27
N SER A 79 -3.88 -31.37 43.63
CA SER A 79 -2.74 -31.78 42.79
C SER A 79 -3.25 -32.70 41.68
N GLY A 80 -3.28 -32.20 40.45
CA GLY A 80 -3.58 -32.98 39.25
C GLY A 80 -2.31 -33.33 38.49
N SER A 81 -1.66 -34.44 38.87
CA SER A 81 -0.62 -35.09 38.06
C SER A 81 -1.31 -35.97 37.02
N LEU A 82 -1.04 -35.71 35.73
CA LEU A 82 -1.42 -36.60 34.62
C LEU A 82 -0.17 -37.19 33.94
N PRO A 83 -0.25 -38.44 33.46
CA PRO A 83 0.91 -39.27 33.18
C PRO A 83 1.50 -39.06 31.78
N ILE A 84 2.82 -39.21 31.72
CA ILE A 84 3.65 -39.38 30.52
C ILE A 84 3.49 -40.84 30.04
N PRO A 85 3.23 -41.10 28.74
CA PRO A 85 3.58 -42.37 28.16
C PRO A 85 4.96 -42.26 27.48
N THR A 86 5.89 -43.00 28.06
CA THR A 86 7.21 -43.33 27.52
C THR A 86 7.03 -44.23 26.31
N GLY A 87 7.45 -43.77 25.13
CA GLY A 87 7.69 -44.59 23.95
C GLY A 87 9.16 -44.45 23.56
N LEU A 88 9.91 -45.54 23.78
CA LEU A 88 11.35 -45.66 23.63
C LEU A 88 11.65 -46.61 22.45
N LEU A 89 12.79 -46.33 21.79
CA LEU A 89 13.64 -47.16 20.89
C LEU A 89 13.48 -47.02 19.37
N GLY A 90 14.51 -46.40 18.78
CA GLY A 90 15.05 -46.78 17.47
C GLY A 90 15.72 -45.65 16.72
N GLY A 91 17.05 -45.49 16.83
CA GLY A 91 17.79 -44.57 15.95
C GLY A 91 19.19 -44.19 16.41
N LEU A 92 20.10 -45.15 16.51
CA LEU A 92 21.54 -44.94 16.57
C LEU A 92 22.06 -44.61 15.17
N GLY A 93 22.92 -43.59 15.04
CA GLY A 93 23.67 -43.33 13.80
C GLY A 93 24.35 -41.97 13.77
N GLY A 94 25.53 -41.88 14.39
CA GLY A 94 26.45 -40.77 14.20
C GLY A 94 27.16 -40.83 12.84
N GLY A 95 27.66 -39.69 12.37
CA GLY A 95 28.44 -39.62 11.14
C GLY A 95 28.86 -38.20 10.80
N SER A 96 29.96 -37.75 11.39
CA SER A 96 30.78 -36.63 10.92
C SER A 96 31.52 -37.02 9.63
N GLY A 97 31.49 -36.17 8.61
CA GLY A 97 32.35 -36.32 7.44
C GLY A 97 32.11 -35.29 6.33
N THR A 98 32.98 -34.29 6.24
CA THR A 98 33.41 -33.71 4.95
C THR A 98 34.37 -34.71 4.30
N PRO A 99 34.47 -34.84 2.95
CA PRO A 99 35.28 -33.88 2.18
C PRO A 99 34.92 -33.70 0.67
N ALA A 100 35.47 -32.59 0.12
CA ALA A 100 36.15 -32.40 -1.17
C ALA A 100 35.51 -32.71 -2.55
N LEU A 101 35.87 -31.82 -3.49
CA LEU A 101 35.75 -31.84 -4.95
C LEU A 101 36.17 -33.16 -5.62
N PRO A 102 35.81 -33.32 -6.90
CA PRO A 102 36.91 -33.39 -7.87
C PRO A 102 36.72 -32.53 -9.13
N THR A 103 37.87 -31.99 -9.55
CA THR A 103 38.23 -31.53 -10.89
C THR A 103 38.23 -32.68 -11.91
N GLY A 104 37.84 -32.42 -13.15
CA GLY A 104 38.12 -33.34 -14.27
C GLY A 104 37.41 -33.01 -15.60
N LEU A 105 38.03 -32.15 -16.42
CA LEU A 105 38.01 -32.23 -17.89
C LEU A 105 39.06 -33.31 -18.31
N PRO A 106 39.11 -33.88 -19.56
CA PRO A 106 39.01 -33.16 -20.84
C PRO A 106 38.40 -33.90 -22.08
N GLY A 107 38.06 -33.10 -23.11
CA GLY A 107 38.24 -33.40 -24.55
C GLY A 107 37.02 -33.97 -25.31
N LEU A 108 36.84 -33.77 -26.62
CA LEU A 108 37.47 -33.00 -27.71
C LEU A 108 36.52 -33.07 -28.94
N GLY A 109 36.56 -32.05 -29.82
CA GLY A 109 36.08 -32.06 -31.21
C GLY A 109 34.65 -31.52 -31.42
N GLY A 110 34.34 -30.63 -32.37
CA GLY A 110 35.10 -30.01 -33.44
C GLY A 110 34.16 -29.10 -34.25
N ASP A 111 34.75 -28.00 -34.74
CA ASP A 111 34.57 -27.38 -36.05
C ASP A 111 33.18 -26.81 -36.45
N SER A 112 33.09 -25.47 -36.59
CA SER A 112 33.03 -24.82 -37.92
C SER A 112 32.77 -23.30 -37.83
N THR A 113 33.79 -22.57 -38.26
CA THR A 113 33.75 -21.44 -39.23
C THR A 113 32.74 -20.30 -39.05
N GLY A 114 33.26 -19.06 -39.00
CA GLY A 114 32.62 -17.95 -39.71
C GLY A 114 32.73 -16.57 -39.08
N SER A 115 33.82 -15.88 -39.41
CA SER A 115 33.86 -14.44 -39.70
C SER A 115 33.62 -13.45 -38.56
N GLY A 116 34.73 -12.98 -37.97
CA GLY A 116 34.81 -11.65 -37.37
C GLY A 116 35.22 -10.59 -38.39
N LEU A 117 34.90 -9.32 -38.11
CA LEU A 117 35.57 -8.07 -38.52
C LEU A 117 35.08 -7.00 -37.52
N ASP A 118 35.84 -6.64 -36.48
CA ASP A 118 36.92 -5.63 -36.41
C ASP A 118 36.47 -4.18 -36.70
N LEU A 119 36.68 -3.34 -35.69
CA LEU A 119 36.36 -1.92 -35.55
C LEU A 119 37.66 -1.13 -35.52
N SER A 120 38.16 -0.68 -36.66
CA SER A 120 39.29 0.25 -36.66
C SER A 120 39.14 1.29 -37.76
N GLY A 121 39.13 2.54 -37.33
CA GLY A 121 38.99 3.70 -38.19
C GLY A 121 40.31 4.13 -38.83
N LEU A 122 40.23 5.34 -39.39
CA LEU A 122 41.31 6.21 -39.82
C LEU A 122 41.90 5.90 -41.21
N LEU A 123 41.52 6.71 -42.20
CA LEU A 123 42.41 7.68 -42.89
C LEU A 123 41.82 8.12 -44.26
N GLY A 124 41.77 9.44 -44.46
CA GLY A 124 42.10 10.08 -45.75
C GLY A 124 40.95 10.33 -46.74
N GLY A 125 40.83 11.59 -47.19
CA GLY A 125 40.05 11.90 -48.38
C GLY A 125 39.55 13.34 -48.49
N THR A 126 40.47 14.28 -48.66
CA THR A 126 40.18 15.65 -49.13
C THR A 126 39.51 15.63 -50.52
N SER A 127 38.44 16.39 -50.71
CA SER A 127 37.97 16.83 -52.04
C SER A 127 37.27 18.19 -51.91
N THR A 128 37.96 19.22 -52.39
CA THR A 128 37.44 20.54 -52.73
C THR A 128 36.55 20.47 -53.97
N GLY A 129 35.42 21.19 -53.99
CA GLY A 129 34.65 21.40 -55.23
C GLY A 129 33.28 22.08 -55.05
N THR A 130 33.30 23.42 -55.05
CA THR A 130 32.34 24.36 -55.67
C THR A 130 30.82 24.30 -55.41
N SER A 131 30.32 25.50 -55.11
CA SER A 131 28.96 26.03 -54.99
C SER A 131 27.91 25.53 -56.00
N ASP A 132 26.67 25.30 -55.55
CA ASP A 132 25.51 26.15 -55.87
C ASP A 132 24.19 25.63 -55.21
N THR A 133 23.40 26.60 -54.75
CA THR A 133 21.94 26.70 -54.59
C THR A 133 21.10 25.58 -53.90
N ALA A 134 20.43 26.02 -52.82
CA ALA A 134 19.24 25.53 -52.13
C ALA A 134 18.40 24.38 -52.74
N ALA A 135 18.16 23.36 -51.91
CA ALA A 135 16.89 22.64 -51.82
C ALA A 135 16.71 22.08 -50.40
N ASP A 136 15.80 22.70 -49.65
CA ASP A 136 15.22 22.17 -48.41
C ASP A 136 14.55 20.82 -48.72
N THR A 137 15.19 19.73 -48.32
CA THR A 137 14.58 18.40 -48.33
C THR A 137 14.56 17.94 -46.89
N ALA A 138 13.39 18.06 -46.28
CA ALA A 138 13.09 17.57 -44.94
C ALA A 138 13.55 16.11 -44.81
N ASP A 139 14.57 15.92 -43.98
CA ASP A 139 14.98 14.62 -43.46
C ASP A 139 13.82 14.06 -42.63
N THR A 140 12.97 13.26 -43.29
CA THR A 140 12.02 12.39 -42.59
C THR A 140 12.83 11.21 -42.06
N SER A 141 13.54 11.48 -40.96
CA SER A 141 14.06 10.49 -40.03
C SER A 141 12.88 9.66 -39.51
N THR A 142 12.50 8.65 -40.28
CA THR A 142 11.50 7.67 -39.89
C THR A 142 12.15 6.79 -38.84
N SER A 143 11.87 7.08 -37.57
CA SER A 143 12.22 6.25 -36.41
C SER A 143 11.62 4.85 -36.57
N ALA A 144 12.32 3.98 -37.29
CA ALA A 144 11.99 2.58 -37.47
C ALA A 144 12.47 1.70 -36.29
N ASN A 145 12.59 2.27 -35.08
CA ASN A 145 13.06 1.55 -33.88
C ASN A 145 12.04 1.46 -32.74
N THR A 146 10.79 1.87 -32.95
CA THR A 146 9.75 1.81 -31.88
C THR A 146 8.73 0.69 -32.08
N ALA A 147 8.61 0.15 -33.29
CA ALA A 147 7.56 -0.82 -33.61
C ALA A 147 7.88 -2.25 -33.13
N ALA A 148 9.15 -2.65 -33.07
CA ALA A 148 9.54 -4.02 -32.71
C ALA A 148 9.45 -4.30 -31.20
N ALA A 149 9.55 -3.28 -30.33
CA ALA A 149 9.36 -3.42 -28.89
C ALA A 149 7.89 -3.33 -28.45
N ALA A 150 7.01 -2.78 -29.31
CA ALA A 150 5.60 -2.56 -29.00
C ALA A 150 4.70 -3.78 -29.27
N ALA A 151 5.16 -4.76 -30.04
CA ALA A 151 4.33 -5.89 -30.48
C ALA A 151 3.89 -6.84 -29.33
N ASP A 152 4.59 -6.83 -28.19
CA ASP A 152 4.33 -7.70 -27.03
C ASP A 152 3.80 -6.94 -25.78
N CYS A 153 3.55 -5.63 -25.91
CA CYS A 153 3.09 -4.82 -24.78
C CYS A 153 1.57 -4.82 -24.67
N ASN A 154 1.05 -5.29 -23.54
CA ASN A 154 -0.34 -5.03 -23.21
C ASN A 154 -0.57 -3.53 -22.94
N ALA A 155 -1.68 -3.01 -23.43
CA ALA A 155 -2.13 -1.64 -23.17
C ALA A 155 -2.25 -1.34 -21.66
N VAL A 156 -2.42 -2.38 -20.85
CA VAL A 156 -2.59 -2.29 -19.40
C VAL A 156 -1.63 -3.24 -18.70
N THR A 157 -0.94 -2.72 -17.69
CA THR A 157 -0.13 -3.51 -16.75
C THR A 157 -0.63 -3.27 -15.32
N VAL A 158 -1.02 -4.35 -14.65
CA VAL A 158 -1.37 -4.35 -13.23
C VAL A 158 -0.15 -4.74 -12.41
N ILE A 159 0.33 -3.84 -11.57
CA ILE A 159 1.38 -4.13 -10.59
C ILE A 159 0.69 -4.56 -9.29
N PHE A 160 0.87 -5.82 -8.90
CA PHE A 160 0.18 -6.44 -7.77
C PHE A 160 1.13 -6.74 -6.61
N ALA A 161 0.82 -6.23 -5.41
CA ALA A 161 1.52 -6.57 -4.18
C ALA A 161 0.68 -7.54 -3.31
N ARG A 162 1.21 -8.75 -3.10
CA ARG A 162 0.58 -9.79 -2.26
C ARG A 162 0.50 -9.41 -0.78
N GLY A 163 -0.23 -10.18 0.02
CA GLY A 163 -0.32 -10.00 1.47
C GLY A 163 0.87 -10.58 2.23
N THR A 164 0.93 -10.25 3.52
CA THR A 164 1.98 -10.72 4.44
C THR A 164 2.02 -12.25 4.48
N THR A 165 3.23 -12.81 4.46
CA THR A 165 3.58 -14.25 4.48
C THR A 165 3.14 -15.05 3.27
N GLU A 166 2.52 -14.43 2.27
CA GLU A 166 2.20 -15.14 1.04
C GLU A 166 3.49 -15.51 0.28
N ALA A 167 3.48 -16.67 -0.36
CA ALA A 167 4.61 -17.15 -1.18
C ALA A 167 4.56 -16.59 -2.61
N GLY A 168 5.67 -16.66 -3.33
CA GLY A 168 5.77 -16.16 -4.71
C GLY A 168 5.58 -14.65 -4.80
N THR A 169 5.35 -14.11 -5.99
CA THR A 169 5.17 -12.66 -6.20
C THR A 169 3.69 -12.25 -6.25
N LEU A 170 2.80 -13.17 -6.67
CA LEU A 170 1.35 -12.95 -6.73
C LEU A 170 0.61 -13.43 -5.48
N GLY A 171 1.26 -14.17 -4.59
CA GLY A 171 0.56 -14.80 -3.48
C GLY A 171 -0.42 -15.87 -3.94
N SER A 172 -1.43 -16.13 -3.10
CA SER A 172 -2.39 -17.21 -3.23
C SER A 172 -3.85 -16.77 -3.10
N VAL A 173 -4.12 -15.69 -2.36
CA VAL A 173 -5.51 -15.27 -2.05
C VAL A 173 -6.10 -14.44 -3.20
N VAL A 174 -5.44 -13.36 -3.60
CA VAL A 174 -6.00 -12.38 -4.54
C VAL A 174 -5.30 -12.43 -5.90
N GLY A 175 -3.97 -12.40 -5.93
CA GLY A 175 -3.20 -12.20 -7.16
C GLY A 175 -3.52 -13.19 -8.28
N PRO A 176 -3.50 -14.52 -8.05
CA PRO A 176 -3.82 -15.50 -9.08
C PRO A 176 -5.25 -15.38 -9.62
N GLY A 177 -6.22 -15.12 -8.74
CA GLY A 177 -7.62 -14.92 -9.14
C GLY A 177 -7.81 -13.65 -9.96
N LEU A 178 -7.16 -12.55 -9.57
CA LEU A 178 -7.19 -11.29 -10.30
C LEU A 178 -6.53 -11.44 -11.68
N GLN A 179 -5.36 -12.09 -11.76
CA GLN A 179 -4.69 -12.39 -13.02
C GLN A 179 -5.58 -13.23 -13.94
N LYS A 180 -6.20 -14.28 -13.42
CA LYS A 180 -7.13 -15.12 -14.18
C LYS A 180 -8.35 -14.34 -14.69
N ALA A 181 -8.91 -13.43 -13.90
CA ALA A 181 -10.09 -12.65 -14.26
C ALA A 181 -9.78 -11.54 -15.29
N LEU A 182 -8.56 -10.99 -15.26
CA LEU A 182 -8.09 -10.03 -16.26
C LEU A 182 -7.78 -10.72 -17.59
N GLY A 183 -7.20 -11.93 -17.56
CA GLY A 183 -6.88 -12.70 -18.76
C GLY A 183 -5.91 -11.94 -19.66
N SER A 184 -6.16 -11.96 -20.98
CA SER A 184 -5.33 -11.25 -21.96
C SER A 184 -5.57 -9.74 -21.99
N SER A 185 -6.55 -9.20 -21.23
CA SER A 185 -6.83 -7.75 -21.23
C SER A 185 -5.75 -6.93 -20.50
N ALA A 186 -4.88 -7.57 -19.71
CA ALA A 186 -3.80 -6.90 -19.00
C ALA A 186 -2.66 -7.86 -18.65
N THR A 187 -1.44 -7.36 -18.60
CA THR A 187 -0.33 -8.06 -17.93
C THR A 187 -0.48 -7.87 -16.42
N VAL A 188 -0.36 -8.94 -15.63
CA VAL A 188 -0.30 -8.83 -14.16
C VAL A 188 1.09 -9.21 -13.67
N THR A 189 1.76 -8.25 -13.06
CA THR A 189 3.13 -8.38 -12.55
C THR A 189 3.11 -8.33 -11.03
N GLY A 190 3.55 -9.41 -10.39
CA GLY A 190 3.69 -9.45 -8.94
C GLY A 190 4.94 -8.69 -8.47
N VAL A 191 4.81 -7.95 -7.36
CA VAL A 191 5.94 -7.25 -6.74
C VAL A 191 6.85 -8.25 -6.02
N ALA A 192 8.14 -8.24 -6.37
CA ALA A 192 9.16 -9.04 -5.73
C ALA A 192 9.64 -8.37 -4.43
N TYR A 193 8.93 -8.65 -3.33
CA TYR A 193 9.30 -8.19 -1.99
C TYR A 193 9.12 -9.31 -0.95
N ALA A 194 9.70 -9.16 0.24
CA ALA A 194 9.70 -10.22 1.26
C ALA A 194 8.29 -10.58 1.77
N ALA A 195 7.39 -9.60 1.82
CA ALA A 195 6.07 -9.72 2.41
C ALA A 195 6.09 -10.26 3.85
N ASP A 196 7.10 -9.95 4.66
CA ASP A 196 7.16 -10.41 6.04
C ASP A 196 6.45 -9.46 7.01
N ALA A 197 6.17 -9.94 8.22
CA ALA A 197 5.48 -9.16 9.24
C ALA A 197 6.30 -7.95 9.73
N GLY A 198 7.64 -8.03 9.71
CA GLY A 198 8.52 -6.92 10.08
C GLY A 198 8.41 -5.74 9.11
N GLY A 199 8.17 -6.03 7.83
CA GLY A 199 7.94 -5.04 6.80
C GLY A 199 6.75 -4.12 7.09
N ILE A 200 5.68 -4.61 7.76
CA ILE A 200 4.45 -3.82 8.01
C ILE A 200 4.77 -2.52 8.73
N ALA A 201 5.61 -2.57 9.77
CA ALA A 201 5.95 -1.41 10.57
C ALA A 201 6.62 -0.31 9.74
N THR A 202 7.41 -0.69 8.74
CA THR A 202 8.08 0.26 7.83
C THR A 202 7.14 0.86 6.79
N GLU A 203 6.04 0.18 6.46
CA GLU A 203 5.04 0.67 5.50
C GLU A 203 4.04 1.67 6.11
N ILE A 204 4.05 1.87 7.44
CA ILE A 204 3.15 2.83 8.12
C ILE A 204 3.45 4.28 7.71
N SER A 205 4.72 4.58 7.44
CA SER A 205 5.13 5.90 6.96
C SER A 205 4.67 6.12 5.51
N PRO A 206 4.27 7.34 5.11
CA PRO A 206 3.97 7.67 3.71
C PRO A 206 5.13 7.42 2.73
N SER A 207 6.37 7.44 3.22
CA SER A 207 7.56 7.07 2.43
C SER A 207 7.59 5.58 2.08
N GLY A 208 6.86 4.76 2.83
CA GLY A 208 6.90 3.31 2.77
C GLY A 208 8.24 2.72 3.18
N GLY A 209 8.30 1.39 3.12
CA GLY A 209 9.47 0.57 3.39
C GLY A 209 10.01 -0.11 2.14
N ALA A 210 10.73 -1.21 2.34
CA ALA A 210 11.35 -1.97 1.26
C ALA A 210 10.32 -2.53 0.26
N GLY A 211 9.10 -2.85 0.71
CA GLY A 211 8.01 -3.28 -0.16
C GLY A 211 7.57 -2.17 -1.10
N THR A 212 7.37 -0.96 -0.57
CA THR A 212 7.03 0.21 -1.40
C THR A 212 8.10 0.49 -2.44
N GLN A 213 9.37 0.44 -2.04
CA GLN A 213 10.48 0.65 -3.00
C GLN A 213 10.53 -0.44 -4.07
N ALA A 214 10.18 -1.68 -3.75
CA ALA A 214 10.06 -2.75 -4.73
C ALA A 214 8.89 -2.51 -5.70
N MET A 215 7.75 -2.01 -5.23
CA MET A 215 6.59 -1.69 -6.08
C MET A 215 6.88 -0.49 -7.00
N VAL A 216 7.57 0.55 -6.51
CA VAL A 216 8.07 1.67 -7.33
C VAL A 216 8.99 1.16 -8.44
N LYS A 217 9.93 0.26 -8.14
CA LYS A 217 10.80 -0.37 -9.13
C LYS A 217 10.01 -1.20 -10.15
N ALA A 218 8.98 -1.93 -9.72
CA ALA A 218 8.12 -2.69 -10.62
C ALA A 218 7.37 -1.78 -11.61
N VAL A 219 6.85 -0.63 -11.14
CA VAL A 219 6.26 0.38 -12.02
C VAL A 219 7.27 0.93 -13.01
N GLN A 220 8.48 1.25 -12.54
CA GLN A 220 9.59 1.72 -13.39
C GLN A 220 9.94 0.70 -14.48
N SER A 221 10.13 -0.56 -14.12
CA SER A 221 10.44 -1.63 -15.07
C SER A 221 9.33 -1.84 -16.09
N ALA A 222 8.07 -1.79 -15.67
CA ALA A 222 6.92 -1.89 -16.59
C ALA A 222 6.91 -0.74 -17.60
N LEU A 223 7.13 0.50 -17.15
CA LEU A 223 7.16 1.68 -18.03
C LEU A 223 8.42 1.75 -18.89
N SER A 224 9.55 1.19 -18.45
CA SER A 224 10.74 1.07 -19.29
C SER A 224 10.55 0.04 -20.41
N SER A 225 9.81 -1.04 -20.13
CA SER A 225 9.56 -2.10 -21.12
C SER A 225 8.41 -1.73 -22.07
N CYS A 226 7.36 -1.12 -21.53
CA CYS A 226 6.16 -0.71 -22.26
C CYS A 226 5.81 0.75 -21.91
N PRO A 227 6.47 1.74 -22.55
CA PRO A 227 6.30 3.16 -22.20
C PRO A 227 4.86 3.69 -22.32
N ASP A 228 4.06 3.07 -23.18
CA ASP A 228 2.67 3.46 -23.44
C ASP A 228 1.65 2.69 -22.58
N THR A 229 2.08 1.68 -21.83
CA THR A 229 1.16 0.91 -20.97
C THR A 229 0.55 1.81 -19.89
N GLN A 230 -0.73 1.62 -19.63
CA GLN A 230 -1.42 2.19 -18.50
C GLN A 230 -1.14 1.32 -17.27
N ILE A 231 -0.80 1.96 -16.15
CA ILE A 231 -0.51 1.26 -14.90
C ILE A 231 -1.75 1.22 -14.04
N VAL A 232 -2.01 0.05 -13.45
CA VAL A 232 -2.94 -0.12 -12.34
C VAL A 232 -2.17 -0.65 -11.15
N LEU A 233 -2.30 0.00 -10.02
CA LEU A 233 -1.71 -0.49 -8.77
C LEU A 233 -2.74 -1.33 -8.04
N SER A 234 -2.35 -2.53 -7.59
CA SER A 234 -3.23 -3.35 -6.79
C SER A 234 -2.49 -4.03 -5.64
N GLY A 235 -3.17 -4.25 -4.53
CA GLY A 235 -2.53 -4.86 -3.38
C GLY A 235 -3.49 -5.39 -2.34
N TYR A 236 -3.05 -6.41 -1.62
CA TYR A 236 -3.79 -7.08 -0.56
C TYR A 236 -3.07 -6.90 0.79
N SER A 237 -3.80 -6.50 1.83
CA SER A 237 -3.28 -6.36 3.21
C SER A 237 -2.07 -5.42 3.27
N GLN A 238 -0.89 -5.88 3.69
CA GLN A 238 0.37 -5.14 3.58
C GLN A 238 0.60 -4.57 2.16
N GLY A 239 0.30 -5.35 1.12
CA GLY A 239 0.41 -4.90 -0.26
C GLY A 239 -0.52 -3.74 -0.61
N ALA A 240 -1.65 -3.57 0.10
CA ALA A 240 -2.48 -2.38 -0.06
C ALA A 240 -1.78 -1.13 0.47
N MET A 241 -1.02 -1.22 1.57
CA MET A 241 -0.19 -0.10 2.06
C MET A 241 0.84 0.33 1.00
N LEU A 242 1.45 -0.64 0.31
CA LEU A 242 2.37 -0.38 -0.79
C LEU A 242 1.71 0.42 -1.92
N VAL A 243 0.44 0.16 -2.25
CA VAL A 243 -0.30 0.90 -3.29
C VAL A 243 -0.36 2.40 -2.95
N HIS A 244 -0.77 2.74 -1.72
CA HIS A 244 -0.86 4.12 -1.26
C HIS A 244 0.51 4.80 -1.26
N ASN A 245 1.50 4.14 -0.67
CA ASN A 245 2.84 4.69 -0.52
C ASN A 245 3.57 4.83 -1.86
N THR A 246 3.35 3.92 -2.81
CA THR A 246 3.97 3.98 -4.14
C THR A 246 3.66 5.30 -4.84
N MET A 247 2.41 5.78 -4.76
CA MET A 247 2.03 7.07 -5.36
C MET A 247 2.68 8.28 -4.70
N ASN A 248 3.17 8.16 -3.46
CA ASN A 248 3.97 9.20 -2.82
C ASN A 248 5.43 9.22 -3.31
N ASN A 249 5.91 8.11 -3.87
CA ASN A 249 7.31 7.89 -4.21
C ASN A 249 7.59 7.88 -5.73
N LEU A 250 6.55 7.86 -6.57
CA LEU A 250 6.71 7.96 -8.02
C LEU A 250 7.03 9.40 -8.46
N ALA A 251 7.88 9.53 -9.48
CA ALA A 251 8.03 10.80 -10.18
C ALA A 251 6.72 11.16 -10.91
N SER A 252 6.44 12.45 -11.08
CA SER A 252 5.18 12.94 -11.67
C SER A 252 4.84 12.27 -13.01
N ALA A 253 5.83 12.08 -13.89
CA ALA A 253 5.64 11.41 -15.17
C ALA A 253 5.18 9.94 -15.04
N GLN A 254 5.69 9.22 -14.03
CA GLN A 254 5.31 7.83 -13.75
C GLN A 254 3.94 7.76 -13.08
N ALA A 255 3.70 8.63 -12.09
CA ALA A 255 2.40 8.75 -11.44
C ALA A 255 1.29 9.07 -12.45
N GLY A 256 1.57 9.90 -13.46
CA GLY A 256 0.64 10.21 -14.55
C GLY A 256 0.27 9.00 -15.44
N LYS A 257 1.03 7.91 -15.40
CA LYS A 257 0.71 6.65 -16.10
C LYS A 257 -0.19 5.73 -15.26
N VAL A 258 -0.33 5.98 -13.95
CA VAL A 258 -1.22 5.20 -13.08
C VAL A 258 -2.66 5.69 -13.23
N LYS A 259 -3.54 4.80 -13.70
CA LYS A 259 -4.94 5.14 -14.04
C LYS A 259 -5.95 4.69 -13.02
N ALA A 260 -5.64 3.65 -12.25
CA ALA A 260 -6.52 3.13 -11.21
C ALA A 260 -5.72 2.48 -10.08
N ALA A 261 -6.35 2.39 -8.92
CA ALA A 261 -5.86 1.64 -7.77
C ALA A 261 -6.94 0.69 -7.24
N VAL A 262 -6.58 -0.56 -6.95
CA VAL A 262 -7.51 -1.56 -6.38
C VAL A 262 -6.90 -2.26 -5.18
N THR A 263 -7.48 -2.07 -3.99
CA THR A 263 -6.98 -2.66 -2.75
C THR A 263 -7.95 -3.66 -2.13
N PHE A 264 -7.42 -4.61 -1.36
CA PHE A 264 -8.18 -5.64 -0.64
C PHE A 264 -7.70 -5.70 0.80
N GLY A 265 -8.60 -5.68 1.78
CA GLY A 265 -8.26 -5.69 3.20
C GLY A 265 -7.30 -4.56 3.57
N ASP A 266 -7.61 -3.34 3.12
CA ASP A 266 -6.70 -2.21 3.10
C ASP A 266 -6.59 -1.51 4.48
N PRO A 267 -5.41 -1.53 5.14
CA PRO A 267 -5.21 -0.81 6.40
C PRO A 267 -5.36 0.72 6.27
N PHE A 268 -5.21 1.24 5.05
CA PHE A 268 -5.30 2.65 4.72
C PHE A 268 -6.59 3.00 3.97
N VAL A 269 -7.63 2.16 4.07
CA VAL A 269 -8.88 2.33 3.32
C VAL A 269 -9.58 3.68 3.52
N GLY A 270 -9.33 4.37 4.63
CA GLY A 270 -9.83 5.72 4.90
C GLY A 270 -9.07 6.85 4.20
N GLN A 271 -7.99 6.52 3.49
CA GLN A 271 -7.12 7.47 2.80
C GLN A 271 -7.35 7.39 1.29
N ALA A 272 -7.21 8.53 0.62
CA ALA A 272 -7.20 8.55 -0.84
C ALA A 272 -5.84 8.14 -1.36
N VAL A 273 -5.81 7.36 -2.45
CA VAL A 273 -4.57 7.08 -3.16
C VAL A 273 -4.17 8.33 -3.94
N LYS A 274 -3.05 8.95 -3.55
CA LYS A 274 -2.60 10.24 -4.10
C LYS A 274 -2.52 10.22 -5.64
N GLY A 275 -3.12 11.22 -6.28
CA GLY A 275 -3.00 11.43 -7.73
C GLY A 275 -3.81 10.47 -8.60
N ILE A 276 -4.57 9.55 -8.00
CA ILE A 276 -5.53 8.72 -8.74
C ILE A 276 -6.79 9.56 -9.05
N PRO A 277 -7.32 9.51 -10.28
CA PRO A 277 -8.55 10.23 -10.63
C PRO A 277 -9.73 9.84 -9.74
N ASP A 278 -10.65 10.80 -9.52
CA ASP A 278 -11.90 10.53 -8.82
C ASP A 278 -12.65 9.37 -9.44
N GLY A 279 -13.14 8.45 -8.61
CA GLY A 279 -13.83 7.26 -9.09
C GLY A 279 -12.92 6.15 -9.64
N ALA A 280 -11.59 6.29 -9.61
CA ALA A 280 -10.63 5.30 -10.10
C ALA A 280 -9.87 4.55 -8.98
N PHE A 281 -10.25 4.77 -7.72
CA PHE A 281 -9.82 3.96 -6.58
C PHE A 281 -10.96 3.05 -6.11
N LYS A 282 -10.71 1.74 -5.97
CA LYS A 282 -11.66 0.79 -5.38
C LYS A 282 -10.96 -0.02 -4.27
N SER A 283 -11.57 -0.06 -3.11
CA SER A 283 -11.15 -0.95 -2.02
C SER A 283 -12.24 -1.95 -1.69
N TYR A 284 -11.83 -3.18 -1.36
CA TYR A 284 -12.69 -4.24 -0.86
C TYR A 284 -12.33 -4.51 0.59
N CYS A 285 -13.27 -4.28 1.50
CA CYS A 285 -13.14 -4.55 2.93
C CYS A 285 -14.35 -5.35 3.42
N ALA A 286 -14.08 -6.60 3.82
CA ALA A 286 -15.07 -7.53 4.33
C ALA A 286 -15.64 -7.05 5.67
N SER A 287 -16.92 -7.37 5.90
CA SER A 287 -17.48 -7.19 7.24
C SER A 287 -16.70 -8.05 8.25
N GLY A 288 -16.35 -7.44 9.38
CA GLY A 288 -15.53 -8.10 10.42
C GLY A 288 -14.02 -8.13 10.13
N ASP A 289 -13.55 -7.54 9.03
CA ASP A 289 -12.11 -7.33 8.83
C ASP A 289 -11.61 -6.20 9.73
N THR A 290 -10.90 -6.57 10.81
CA THR A 290 -10.33 -5.63 11.76
C THR A 290 -9.24 -4.75 11.16
N VAL A 291 -8.61 -5.18 10.07
CA VAL A 291 -7.55 -4.42 9.39
C VAL A 291 -8.10 -3.14 8.77
N CYS A 292 -9.33 -3.17 8.26
CA CYS A 292 -9.99 -2.02 7.65
C CYS A 292 -10.70 -1.09 8.64
N SER A 293 -10.85 -1.51 9.91
CA SER A 293 -11.91 -1.00 10.81
C SER A 293 -11.88 0.51 11.09
N SER A 294 -10.71 1.15 11.03
CA SER A 294 -10.58 2.59 11.27
C SER A 294 -10.93 3.48 10.08
N GLY A 295 -11.06 2.92 8.86
CA GLY A 295 -11.15 3.73 7.64
C GLY A 295 -12.42 3.57 6.82
N VAL A 296 -13.20 2.50 7.01
CA VAL A 296 -14.30 2.14 6.09
C VAL A 296 -15.38 3.22 5.99
N ALA A 297 -15.71 3.89 7.09
CA ALA A 297 -16.76 4.92 7.14
C ALA A 297 -16.38 6.19 6.35
N SER A 298 -15.09 6.45 6.20
CA SER A 298 -14.55 7.65 5.53
C SER A 298 -13.88 7.32 4.20
N SER A 299 -14.04 6.08 3.71
CA SER A 299 -13.27 5.61 2.57
C SER A 299 -13.63 6.38 1.29
N PRO A 300 -12.64 6.86 0.52
CA PRO A 300 -12.86 7.44 -0.81
C PRO A 300 -13.02 6.35 -1.89
N SER A 301 -13.16 5.08 -1.51
CA SER A 301 -13.39 3.97 -2.43
C SER A 301 -14.65 4.16 -3.26
N SER A 302 -14.51 3.97 -4.57
CA SER A 302 -15.59 4.13 -5.55
C SER A 302 -16.72 3.13 -5.30
N GLY A 303 -17.92 3.65 -5.06
CA GLY A 303 -19.08 2.83 -4.71
C GLY A 303 -18.91 2.10 -3.38
N GLY A 304 -18.16 2.67 -2.42
CA GLY A 304 -17.95 2.11 -1.09
C GLY A 304 -16.96 0.96 -1.06
N THR A 305 -16.87 0.29 0.09
CA THR A 305 -15.86 -0.75 0.39
C THR A 305 -16.41 -2.17 0.41
N THR A 306 -17.66 -2.38 -0.04
CA THR A 306 -18.34 -3.68 0.02
C THR A 306 -17.49 -4.79 -0.59
N SER A 307 -17.42 -5.93 0.10
CA SER A 307 -16.71 -7.14 -0.30
C SER A 307 -17.62 -8.37 -0.18
N ALA A 308 -17.42 -9.33 -1.08
CA ALA A 308 -18.05 -10.63 -1.08
C ALA A 308 -17.37 -11.66 -0.15
N SER A 309 -16.27 -11.28 0.50
CA SER A 309 -15.52 -12.17 1.38
C SER A 309 -16.34 -12.54 2.62
N ALA A 310 -16.71 -13.81 2.72
CA ALA A 310 -17.34 -14.38 3.92
C ALA A 310 -16.32 -14.76 5.02
N MET A 311 -15.01 -14.75 4.70
CA MET A 311 -13.93 -15.16 5.61
C MET A 311 -13.16 -13.96 6.18
N GLY A 312 -13.78 -12.78 6.20
CA GLY A 312 -13.14 -11.55 6.67
C GLY A 312 -11.87 -11.24 5.87
N HIS A 313 -10.76 -11.00 6.57
CA HIS A 313 -9.50 -10.59 5.96
C HIS A 313 -8.89 -11.62 5.00
N LEU A 314 -9.28 -12.89 5.07
CA LEU A 314 -8.64 -13.99 4.32
C LEU A 314 -9.38 -14.40 3.04
N GLY A 315 -10.58 -13.86 2.80
CA GLY A 315 -11.47 -14.35 1.75
C GLY A 315 -11.55 -13.50 0.48
N TYR A 316 -10.70 -12.49 0.31
CA TYR A 316 -10.80 -11.52 -0.80
C TYR A 316 -10.63 -12.09 -2.21
N GLY A 317 -10.25 -13.36 -2.35
CA GLY A 317 -10.30 -14.07 -3.63
C GLY A 317 -11.69 -14.00 -4.29
N SER A 318 -12.76 -13.90 -3.50
CA SER A 318 -14.14 -13.74 -3.99
C SER A 318 -14.40 -12.43 -4.73
N ASP A 319 -13.60 -11.40 -4.48
CA ASP A 319 -13.77 -10.07 -5.08
C ASP A 319 -13.01 -9.89 -6.40
N THR A 320 -12.17 -10.85 -6.79
CA THR A 320 -11.25 -10.74 -7.93
C THR A 320 -11.95 -10.48 -9.27
N SER A 321 -13.14 -11.05 -9.48
CA SER A 321 -13.92 -10.82 -10.71
C SER A 321 -14.54 -9.41 -10.75
N ALA A 322 -15.04 -8.92 -9.62
CA ALA A 322 -15.54 -7.56 -9.50
C ALA A 322 -14.40 -6.54 -9.65
N ALA A 323 -13.23 -6.83 -9.06
CA ALA A 323 -12.02 -6.04 -9.20
C ALA A 323 -11.55 -5.96 -10.66
N ALA A 324 -11.48 -7.09 -11.38
CA ALA A 324 -11.12 -7.09 -12.79
C ALA A 324 -12.11 -6.27 -13.64
N THR A 325 -13.41 -6.36 -13.34
CA THR A 325 -14.44 -5.54 -14.01
C THR A 325 -14.23 -4.06 -13.75
N PHE A 326 -13.96 -3.67 -12.50
CA PHE A 326 -13.62 -2.29 -12.15
C PHE A 326 -12.37 -1.82 -12.92
N ILE A 327 -11.29 -2.60 -12.90
CA ILE A 327 -10.05 -2.27 -13.61
C ILE A 327 -10.33 -2.01 -15.09
N LYS A 328 -11.00 -2.94 -15.78
CA LYS A 328 -11.36 -2.82 -17.20
C LYS A 328 -12.22 -1.59 -17.50
N SER A 329 -12.99 -1.09 -16.53
CA SER A 329 -13.78 0.13 -16.69
C SER A 329 -12.99 1.45 -16.55
N LYS A 330 -11.74 1.39 -16.06
CA LYS A 330 -10.91 2.59 -15.77
C LYS A 330 -9.72 2.77 -16.70
N VAL A 331 -9.43 1.76 -17.50
CA VAL A 331 -8.32 1.73 -18.45
C VAL A 331 -8.89 1.63 -19.85
N ALA A 332 -8.20 2.21 -20.82
CA ALA A 332 -8.58 2.10 -22.22
C ALA A 332 -8.24 0.68 -22.71
N ALA A 333 -9.13 0.13 -23.55
CA ALA A 333 -8.88 -1.12 -24.28
C ALA A 333 -7.93 -0.87 -25.45
#